data_AF-A0A0F0IFF0-F1
#
_entry.id   AF-A0A0F0IFF0-F1
#
_cell.length_a   1.000
_cell.length_b   1.000
_cell.length_c   1.000
_cell.angle_alpha   90.00
_cell.angle_beta   90.00
_cell.angle_gamma   90.00
#
_symmetry.space_group_name_H-M   'P 1'
#
loop_
_entity.id
_entity.type
_entity.pdbx_description
1 polymer ?
#
loop_
_entity_poly.entity_id
_entity_poly.type
_entity_poly.pdbx_seq_one_letter_code
_entity_poly.pdbx_strand_id
1 'polypeptide(L)'
;MGDRRTAEAQDHDLNVTIAVPTAPFTAPFTAGVLAPSIIHMLYQDDVLQCISKCANGNLPSLSDFEGLKGLLAAERVAHAIPQLAGKEYLSILEAQLEDMEKRLGITWNRRKSVHTSISNPLYISSNQPILTIDGDSAGYGSNMRLIAEIEALGCSKSMLELGRVASLLDEFEGDHIRVFIPNEDAAPYDFAWFPQRSPIELPNDSLLEGIDRNEAWSPSALGLLRLGYLVARPKSAQGTLEAAQSWEETGHIVTWDRAFGRFIIVFVGKSREPLDAEKQWFAPNISFGLDAVMRVCPGKDLPGQKDITPQFGHSYSMYFVDADPGPDLVFETMS
;
A
#
# COMPACT_ATOMS: atom_id res chain seq x y z
N MET A 1 -40.81 -35.56 23.34
CA MET A 1 -41.56 -34.99 22.20
C MET A 1 -42.42 -33.87 22.76
N GLY A 2 -42.10 -32.58 22.67
CA GLY A 2 -41.15 -31.88 21.81
C GLY A 2 -41.89 -30.74 21.11
N ASP A 3 -42.44 -29.80 21.88
CA ASP A 3 -43.14 -28.64 21.33
C ASP A 3 -42.25 -27.40 21.38
N ARG A 4 -41.93 -26.93 20.17
CA ARG A 4 -41.16 -25.72 19.86
C ARG A 4 -41.97 -24.50 20.27
N ARG A 5 -41.45 -23.70 21.20
CA ARG A 5 -41.77 -22.26 21.27
C ARG A 5 -40.65 -21.49 20.60
N THR A 6 -41.03 -20.81 19.52
CA THR A 6 -40.32 -19.71 18.87
C THR A 6 -40.07 -18.60 19.88
N ALA A 7 -38.80 -18.23 20.08
CA ALA A 7 -38.42 -16.99 20.72
C ALA A 7 -37.81 -16.09 19.64
N GLU A 8 -38.45 -14.95 19.43
CA GLU A 8 -37.97 -13.83 18.63
C GLU A 8 -36.63 -13.35 19.22
N ALA A 9 -35.60 -13.28 18.38
CA ALA A 9 -34.36 -12.60 18.72
C ALA A 9 -34.55 -11.12 18.39
N GLN A 10 -34.83 -10.35 19.44
CA GLN A 10 -34.89 -8.90 19.41
C GLN A 10 -33.46 -8.36 19.34
N ASP A 11 -33.25 -7.45 18.40
CA ASP A 11 -32.00 -6.76 18.12
C ASP A 11 -31.53 -6.03 19.38
N HIS A 12 -30.37 -6.42 19.91
CA HIS A 12 -29.71 -5.75 21.02
C HIS A 12 -28.54 -4.95 20.47
N ASP A 13 -28.73 -3.62 20.41
CA ASP A 13 -27.67 -2.63 20.29
C ASP A 13 -26.51 -2.96 21.25
N LEU A 14 -25.39 -3.40 20.68
CA LEU A 14 -24.13 -3.61 21.40
C LEU A 14 -23.47 -2.24 21.64
N ASN A 15 -23.93 -1.57 22.69
CA ASN A 15 -23.25 -0.42 23.27
C ASN A 15 -22.03 -0.93 24.07
N VAL A 16 -20.85 -0.97 23.45
CA VAL A 16 -19.61 -1.30 24.15
C VAL A 16 -19.04 -0.05 24.81
N THR A 17 -19.33 0.13 26.09
CA THR A 17 -18.64 1.08 26.97
C THR A 17 -17.31 0.47 27.39
N ILE A 18 -16.19 1.04 26.95
CA ILE A 18 -14.86 0.59 27.39
C ILE A 18 -14.46 1.37 28.64
N ALA A 19 -14.39 0.67 29.77
CA ALA A 19 -13.82 1.18 31.01
C ALA A 19 -12.30 1.33 30.87
N VAL A 20 -11.79 2.52 31.21
CA VAL A 20 -10.36 2.79 31.34
C VAL A 20 -9.81 1.95 32.50
N PRO A 21 -8.84 1.03 32.30
CA PRO A 21 -8.29 0.26 33.41
C PRO A 21 -7.34 1.15 34.22
N THR A 22 -7.71 1.45 35.46
CA THR A 22 -6.90 2.18 36.46
C THR A 22 -5.84 1.31 37.14
N ALA A 23 -5.18 0.40 36.42
CA ALA A 23 -4.11 -0.43 36.99
C ALA A 23 -2.90 -0.54 36.05
N PRO A 24 -1.67 -0.49 36.57
CA PRO A 24 -0.46 -0.43 35.76
C PRO A 24 -0.22 -1.77 35.04
N PHE A 25 -0.13 -1.70 33.71
CA PHE A 25 0.33 -2.81 32.88
C PHE A 25 1.80 -3.12 33.20
N THR A 26 2.03 -4.11 34.07
CA THR A 26 3.33 -4.75 34.27
C THR A 26 3.43 -5.99 33.39
N ALA A 27 3.69 -5.80 32.09
CA ALA A 27 4.18 -6.87 31.22
C ALA A 27 5.19 -6.26 30.25
N PRO A 28 6.36 -6.91 30.03
CA PRO A 28 7.35 -6.42 29.08
C PRO A 28 6.76 -6.43 27.67
N PHE A 29 6.82 -5.27 27.00
CA PHE A 29 6.54 -5.15 25.57
C PHE A 29 7.58 -5.99 24.81
N THR A 30 7.19 -7.21 24.47
CA THR A 30 7.94 -8.03 23.52
C THR A 30 7.46 -7.62 22.13
N ALA A 31 8.38 -7.19 21.27
CA ALA A 31 8.11 -6.77 19.90
C ALA A 31 7.28 -7.82 19.16
N GLY A 32 6.05 -7.47 18.82
CA GLY A 32 5.13 -8.40 18.15
C GLY A 32 3.75 -7.80 18.01
N VAL A 33 3.52 -7.11 16.88
CA VAL A 33 2.22 -6.76 16.29
C VAL A 33 1.30 -5.95 17.21
N LEU A 34 1.26 -4.63 16.99
CA LEU A 34 0.17 -3.80 17.50
C LEU A 34 -1.13 -4.22 16.80
N ALA A 35 -2.14 -4.60 17.58
CA ALA A 35 -3.46 -4.92 17.03
C ALA A 35 -4.04 -3.71 16.26
N PRO A 36 -4.85 -3.91 15.20
CA PRO A 36 -5.46 -2.81 14.44
C PRO A 36 -6.23 -1.79 15.29
N SER A 37 -6.82 -2.24 16.40
CA SER A 37 -7.47 -1.37 17.39
C SER A 37 -6.50 -0.41 18.09
N ILE A 38 -5.23 -0.76 18.24
CA ILE A 38 -4.19 0.09 18.83
C ILE A 38 -3.71 1.14 17.83
N ILE A 39 -3.69 0.83 16.52
CA ILE A 39 -3.25 1.76 15.47
C ILE A 39 -4.10 3.03 15.44
N HIS A 40 -5.42 2.91 15.56
CA HIS A 40 -6.31 4.08 15.68
C HIS A 40 -6.13 4.84 17.01
N MET A 41 -5.74 4.13 18.08
CA MET A 41 -5.46 4.74 19.39
C MET A 41 -4.13 5.50 19.42
N LEU A 42 -3.15 5.17 18.55
CA LEU A 42 -1.87 5.90 18.47
C LEU A 42 -2.03 7.35 18.00
N TYR A 43 -3.14 7.69 17.34
CA TYR A 43 -3.45 9.07 16.95
C TYR A 43 -3.93 9.95 18.12
N GLN A 44 -3.95 9.41 19.35
CA GLN A 44 -4.26 10.14 20.57
C GLN A 44 -2.99 10.37 21.40
N ASP A 45 -2.73 11.64 21.76
CA ASP A 45 -1.55 12.05 22.52
C ASP A 45 -1.43 11.32 23.87
N ASP A 46 -2.56 11.05 24.52
CA ASP A 46 -2.62 10.35 25.82
C ASP A 46 -2.05 8.93 25.74
N VAL A 47 -2.27 8.24 24.62
CA VAL A 47 -1.80 6.87 24.40
C VAL A 47 -0.29 6.85 24.18
N LEU A 48 0.23 7.76 23.34
CA LEU A 48 1.67 7.90 23.13
C LEU A 48 2.39 8.29 24.41
N GLN A 49 1.79 9.15 25.23
CA GLN A 49 2.35 9.54 26.51
C GLN A 49 2.37 8.35 27.50
N CYS A 50 1.33 7.53 27.53
CA CYS A 50 1.30 6.29 28.30
C CYS A 50 2.41 5.32 27.85
N ILE A 51 2.55 5.08 26.54
CA ILE A 51 3.59 4.19 25.99
C ILE A 51 4.98 4.72 26.37
N SER A 52 5.22 6.02 26.17
CA SER A 52 6.50 6.64 26.50
C SER A 52 6.83 6.50 27.99
N LYS A 53 5.87 6.76 28.90
CA LYS A 53 6.05 6.54 30.34
C LYS A 53 6.37 5.07 30.67
N CYS A 54 5.66 4.13 30.06
CA CYS A 54 5.90 2.69 30.24
C CYS A 54 7.26 2.23 29.69
N ALA A 55 7.80 2.94 28.69
CA ALA A 55 9.07 2.65 28.04
C ALA A 55 10.19 3.63 28.44
N ASN A 56 10.12 4.20 29.66
CA ASN A 56 11.14 5.09 30.23
C ASN A 56 11.49 6.32 29.37
N GLY A 57 10.48 6.99 28.83
CA GLY A 57 10.63 8.18 27.99
C GLY A 57 11.08 7.87 26.56
N ASN A 58 10.67 6.71 26.02
CA ASN A 58 11.04 6.27 24.68
C ASN A 58 9.81 5.73 23.92
N LEU A 59 9.81 5.78 22.60
CA LEU A 59 8.78 5.16 21.77
C LEU A 59 9.41 4.05 20.93
N PRO A 60 9.72 2.88 21.53
CA PRO A 60 10.49 1.85 20.84
C PRO A 60 9.78 1.34 19.58
N SER A 61 10.56 1.12 18.52
CA SER A 61 10.10 0.61 17.23
C SER A 61 9.13 1.53 16.48
N LEU A 62 9.04 2.80 16.89
CA LEU A 62 8.21 3.76 16.17
C LEU A 62 8.82 4.11 14.81
N SER A 63 10.14 4.02 14.64
CA SER A 63 10.79 4.20 13.34
C SER A 63 10.39 3.14 12.31
N ASP A 64 10.06 1.93 12.78
CA ASP A 64 9.71 0.78 11.95
C ASP A 64 8.19 0.65 11.75
N PHE A 65 7.41 1.57 12.31
CA PHE A 65 5.96 1.54 12.23
C PHE A 65 5.51 1.92 10.80
N GLU A 66 4.80 1.02 10.11
CA GLU A 66 4.30 1.26 8.74
C GLU A 66 3.45 2.54 8.65
N GLY A 67 2.69 2.87 9.71
CA GLY A 67 1.86 4.08 9.78
C GLY A 67 2.58 5.35 10.23
N LEU A 68 3.93 5.35 10.35
CA LEU A 68 4.70 6.48 10.88
C LEU A 68 4.43 7.79 10.13
N LYS A 69 4.28 7.75 8.80
CA LYS A 69 3.98 8.95 8.00
C LYS A 69 2.64 9.57 8.37
N GLY A 70 1.59 8.74 8.44
CA GLY A 70 0.26 9.19 8.85
C GLY A 70 0.27 9.76 10.27
N LEU A 71 1.05 9.13 11.15
CA LEU A 71 1.24 9.60 12.52
C LEU A 71 1.96 10.97 12.58
N LEU A 72 3.00 11.17 11.78
CA LEU A 72 3.75 12.43 11.70
C LEU A 72 3.01 13.53 10.94
N ALA A 73 2.07 13.18 10.06
CA ALA A 73 1.20 14.14 9.40
C ALA A 73 0.13 14.71 10.36
N ALA A 74 -0.20 14.00 11.44
CA ALA A 74 -1.10 14.50 12.46
C ALA A 74 -0.40 15.56 13.33
N GLU A 75 -0.75 16.84 13.13
CA GLU A 75 -0.12 18.01 13.77
C GLU A 75 0.09 17.84 15.28
N ARG A 76 -0.94 17.33 16.00
CA ARG A 76 -0.88 17.11 17.45
C ARG A 76 0.22 16.11 17.84
N VAL A 77 0.28 15.00 17.12
CA VAL A 77 1.23 13.93 17.39
C VAL A 77 2.65 14.34 16.98
N ALA A 78 2.78 15.04 15.85
CA ALA A 78 4.06 15.54 15.35
C ALA A 78 4.79 16.43 16.38
N HIS A 79 4.03 17.26 17.12
CA HIS A 79 4.59 18.10 18.18
C HIS A 79 4.98 17.33 19.45
N ALA A 80 4.31 16.22 19.74
CA ALA A 80 4.56 15.41 20.92
C ALA A 80 5.75 14.46 20.76
N ILE A 81 5.96 13.90 19.56
CA ILE A 81 6.99 12.88 19.28
C ILE A 81 8.40 13.29 19.73
N PRO A 82 8.92 14.50 19.46
CA PRO A 82 10.27 14.89 19.89
C PRO A 82 10.49 14.79 21.40
N GLN A 83 9.43 14.99 22.20
CA GLN A 83 9.51 14.95 23.66
C GLN A 83 9.32 13.52 24.21
N LEU A 84 8.60 12.67 23.46
CA LEU A 84 8.20 11.33 23.91
C LEU A 84 9.12 10.21 23.40
N ALA A 85 9.75 10.42 22.23
CA ALA A 85 10.49 9.38 21.53
C ALA A 85 11.90 9.13 22.09
N GLY A 86 12.43 10.01 22.93
CA GLY A 86 13.72 9.79 23.61
C GLY A 86 14.86 9.47 22.63
N LYS A 87 15.42 8.26 22.74
CA LYS A 87 16.51 7.79 21.87
C LYS A 87 16.02 7.36 20.48
N GLU A 88 14.77 6.92 20.39
CA GLU A 88 14.14 6.54 19.12
C GLU A 88 14.04 7.72 18.15
N TYR A 89 14.01 8.96 18.66
CA TYR A 89 13.81 10.14 17.83
C TYR A 89 14.82 10.24 16.66
N LEU A 90 16.07 9.85 16.88
CA LEU A 90 17.08 9.80 15.82
C LEU A 90 16.73 8.78 14.74
N SER A 91 16.27 7.58 15.12
CA SER A 91 15.82 6.54 14.20
C SER A 91 14.57 6.97 13.41
N ILE A 92 13.67 7.73 14.03
CA ILE A 92 12.51 8.33 13.34
C ILE A 92 12.99 9.32 12.27
N LEU A 93 13.93 10.21 12.60
CA LEU A 93 14.49 11.15 11.64
C LEU A 93 15.22 10.45 10.50
N GLU A 94 15.99 9.41 10.80
CA GLU A 94 16.65 8.58 9.78
C GLU A 94 15.62 7.91 8.85
N ALA A 95 14.53 7.36 9.39
CA ALA A 95 13.46 6.76 8.60
C ALA A 95 12.76 7.79 7.70
N GLN A 96 12.53 9.01 8.19
CA GLN A 96 11.95 10.09 7.38
C GLN A 96 12.89 10.56 6.27
N LEU A 97 14.19 10.66 6.55
CA LEU A 97 15.18 10.99 5.52
C LEU A 97 15.26 9.90 4.44
N GLU A 98 15.28 8.63 4.85
CA GLU A 98 15.27 7.51 3.90
C GLU A 98 14.01 7.53 3.02
N ASP A 99 12.84 7.86 3.60
CA ASP A 99 11.61 8.01 2.84
C ASP A 99 11.69 9.15 1.81
N MET A 100 12.15 10.32 2.23
CA MET A 100 12.34 11.46 1.33
C MET A 100 13.30 11.13 0.19
N GLU A 101 14.40 10.43 0.48
CA GLU A 101 15.36 9.99 -0.52
C GLU A 101 14.71 9.04 -1.54
N LYS A 102 13.95 8.04 -1.09
CA LYS A 102 13.23 7.11 -1.98
C LYS A 102 12.26 7.82 -2.92
N ARG A 103 11.51 8.78 -2.39
CA ARG A 103 10.57 9.63 -3.16
C ARG A 103 11.25 10.54 -4.17
N LEU A 104 12.49 10.91 -3.91
CA LEU A 104 13.36 11.61 -4.86
C LEU A 104 14.08 10.67 -5.84
N GLY A 105 13.91 9.35 -5.69
CA GLY A 105 14.57 8.35 -6.54
C GLY A 105 16.05 8.13 -6.21
N ILE A 106 16.52 8.59 -5.05
CA ILE A 106 17.91 8.54 -4.61
C ILE A 106 18.04 7.74 -3.31
N THR A 107 19.29 7.47 -2.91
CA THR A 107 19.60 6.83 -1.63
C THR A 107 21.00 7.21 -1.16
N TRP A 108 21.16 7.38 0.15
CA TRP A 108 22.48 7.63 0.75
C TRP A 108 23.39 6.40 0.76
N ASN A 109 24.51 6.45 0.03
CA ASN A 109 25.54 5.43 0.09
C ASN A 109 26.52 5.71 1.23
N ARG A 110 26.32 5.09 2.40
CA ARG A 110 27.18 5.26 3.58
C ARG A 110 28.67 4.97 3.34
N ARG A 111 29.02 4.06 2.42
CA ARG A 111 30.43 3.68 2.17
C ARG A 111 31.17 4.72 1.34
N LYS A 112 30.47 5.31 0.38
CA LYS A 112 31.02 6.31 -0.53
C LYS A 112 30.75 7.75 -0.06
N SER A 113 29.90 7.92 0.95
CA SER A 113 29.43 9.23 1.46
C SER A 113 28.85 10.11 0.35
N VAL A 114 28.03 9.53 -0.52
CA VAL A 114 27.36 10.23 -1.63
C VAL A 114 25.94 9.71 -1.81
N HIS A 115 25.04 10.54 -2.33
CA HIS A 115 23.74 10.10 -2.84
C HIS A 115 23.89 9.46 -4.22
N THR A 116 23.28 8.30 -4.39
CA THR A 116 23.22 7.58 -5.66
C THR A 116 21.78 7.36 -6.10
N SER A 117 21.56 7.06 -7.38
CA SER A 117 20.26 6.56 -7.84
C SER A 117 19.87 5.31 -7.06
N ILE A 118 18.59 5.22 -6.66
CA ILE A 118 18.07 4.06 -5.95
C ILE A 118 18.05 2.79 -6.81
N SER A 119 17.89 2.92 -8.12
CA SER A 119 17.92 1.79 -9.06
C SER A 119 19.34 1.40 -9.48
N ASN A 120 20.29 2.33 -9.41
CA ASN A 120 21.65 2.08 -9.87
C ASN A 120 22.70 2.82 -9.01
N PRO A 121 23.37 2.12 -8.08
CA PRO A 121 24.40 2.68 -7.20
C PRO A 121 25.67 3.19 -7.91
N LEU A 122 25.78 3.01 -9.23
CA LEU A 122 26.86 3.60 -10.05
C LEU A 122 26.55 5.04 -10.48
N TYR A 123 25.28 5.43 -10.53
CA TYR A 123 24.88 6.80 -10.85
C TYR A 123 24.89 7.65 -9.58
N ILE A 124 25.84 8.60 -9.51
CA ILE A 124 26.02 9.50 -8.38
C ILE A 124 25.15 10.74 -8.60
N SER A 125 24.11 10.89 -7.78
CA SER A 125 23.20 12.04 -7.82
C SER A 125 23.84 13.30 -7.24
N SER A 126 24.74 13.18 -6.25
CA SER A 126 25.36 14.34 -5.57
C SER A 126 26.17 15.28 -6.48
N ASN A 127 26.46 14.87 -7.72
CA ASN A 127 27.20 15.65 -8.71
C ASN A 127 26.31 16.30 -9.77
N GLN A 128 25.00 16.10 -9.69
CA GLN A 128 24.00 16.63 -10.61
C GLN A 128 22.88 17.32 -9.82
N PRO A 129 22.18 18.30 -10.41
CA PRO A 129 20.92 18.78 -9.85
C PRO A 129 19.94 17.61 -9.66
N ILE A 130 19.17 17.63 -8.57
CA ILE A 130 18.13 16.63 -8.29
C ILE A 130 17.02 16.66 -9.35
N LEU A 131 16.81 17.82 -9.97
CA LEU A 131 15.89 18.04 -11.07
C LEU A 131 16.63 18.79 -12.18
N THR A 132 16.66 18.22 -13.37
CA THR A 132 17.19 18.81 -14.59
C THR A 132 16.04 19.17 -15.53
N ILE A 133 16.24 20.16 -16.42
CA ILE A 133 15.17 20.65 -17.32
C ILE A 133 14.67 19.55 -18.27
N ASP A 134 15.55 18.61 -18.60
CA ASP A 134 15.26 17.42 -19.42
C ASP A 134 14.65 16.26 -18.61
N GLY A 135 14.54 16.39 -17.28
CA GLY A 135 14.05 15.31 -16.41
C GLY A 135 15.01 14.13 -16.26
N ASP A 136 16.21 14.19 -16.87
CA ASP A 136 17.23 13.15 -16.81
C ASP A 136 18.08 13.26 -15.53
N SER A 137 17.41 13.22 -14.40
CA SER A 137 18.04 13.24 -13.08
C SER A 137 18.23 11.83 -12.57
N ALA A 138 19.39 11.55 -11.96
CA ALA A 138 19.76 10.22 -11.50
C ALA A 138 18.71 9.63 -10.54
N GLY A 139 17.94 8.63 -11.05
CA GLY A 139 16.91 7.93 -10.28
C GLY A 139 15.50 8.51 -10.37
N TYR A 140 15.29 9.62 -11.07
CA TYR A 140 13.96 10.22 -11.23
C TYR A 140 12.97 9.30 -11.95
N GLY A 141 13.42 8.57 -12.99
CA GLY A 141 12.66 7.52 -13.66
C GLY A 141 12.71 6.15 -12.97
N SER A 142 13.04 6.09 -11.67
CA SER A 142 13.08 4.82 -10.94
C SER A 142 11.68 4.32 -10.58
N ASN A 143 11.39 3.07 -10.88
CA ASN A 143 10.20 2.37 -10.37
C ASN A 143 10.07 2.41 -8.84
N MET A 144 11.20 2.49 -8.13
CA MET A 144 11.18 2.62 -6.66
C MET A 144 10.62 3.96 -6.20
N ARG A 145 10.79 5.02 -7.01
CA ARG A 145 10.18 6.34 -6.74
C ARG A 145 8.67 6.24 -6.84
N LEU A 146 8.14 5.60 -7.89
CA LEU A 146 6.70 5.37 -8.03
C LEU A 146 6.13 4.64 -6.80
N ILE A 147 6.77 3.53 -6.40
CA ILE A 147 6.36 2.76 -5.23
C ILE A 147 6.38 3.62 -3.97
N ALA A 148 7.45 4.39 -3.75
CA ALA A 148 7.58 5.25 -2.57
C ALA A 148 6.52 6.38 -2.53
N GLU A 149 6.16 6.95 -3.68
CA GLU A 149 5.09 7.96 -3.76
C GLU A 149 3.71 7.33 -3.50
N ILE A 150 3.44 6.12 -4.00
CA ILE A 150 2.21 5.39 -3.68
C ILE A 150 2.14 5.08 -2.17
N GLU A 151 3.24 4.61 -1.58
CA GLU A 151 3.31 4.34 -0.14
C GLU A 151 3.16 5.61 0.71
N ALA A 152 3.59 6.77 0.20
CA ALA A 152 3.47 8.04 0.89
C ALA A 152 2.06 8.66 0.78
N LEU A 153 1.46 8.60 -0.41
CA LEU A 153 0.26 9.37 -0.74
C LEU A 153 -0.99 8.50 -0.91
N GLY A 154 -0.87 7.18 -1.06
CA GLY A 154 -2.00 6.30 -1.36
C GLY A 154 -3.09 6.30 -0.28
N CYS A 155 -2.72 6.53 0.99
CA CYS A 155 -3.69 6.67 2.08
C CYS A 155 -4.14 8.13 2.30
N SER A 156 -3.75 9.07 1.43
CA SER A 156 -4.13 10.46 1.56
C SER A 156 -5.64 10.65 1.42
N LYS A 157 -6.13 11.69 2.08
CA LYS A 157 -7.49 12.21 1.95
C LYS A 157 -7.58 13.36 0.94
N SER A 158 -6.44 13.84 0.43
CA SER A 158 -6.37 14.94 -0.53
C SER A 158 -6.47 14.40 -1.95
N MET A 159 -7.49 14.88 -2.69
CA MET A 159 -7.64 14.56 -4.11
C MET A 159 -6.44 15.01 -4.95
N LEU A 160 -5.80 16.12 -4.55
CA LEU A 160 -4.59 16.61 -5.22
C LEU A 160 -3.42 15.64 -5.05
N GLU A 161 -3.24 15.10 -3.84
CA GLU A 161 -2.16 14.15 -3.54
C GLU A 161 -2.38 12.80 -4.23
N LEU A 162 -3.61 12.28 -4.20
CA LEU A 162 -3.97 11.08 -4.95
C LEU A 162 -3.88 11.30 -6.46
N GLY A 163 -4.18 12.52 -6.93
CA GLY A 163 -3.99 12.89 -8.31
C GLY A 163 -2.54 12.84 -8.76
N ARG A 164 -1.59 13.23 -7.89
CA ARG A 164 -0.15 13.05 -8.17
C ARG A 164 0.22 11.59 -8.38
N VAL A 165 -0.31 10.68 -7.57
CA VAL A 165 -0.11 9.23 -7.74
C VAL A 165 -0.60 8.78 -9.11
N ALA A 166 -1.79 9.23 -9.51
CA ALA A 166 -2.37 8.87 -10.80
C ALA A 166 -1.58 9.45 -11.98
N SER A 167 -1.08 10.69 -11.90
CA SER A 167 -0.15 11.23 -12.91
C SER A 167 1.14 10.41 -13.00
N LEU A 168 1.70 9.99 -11.86
CA LEU A 168 2.88 9.13 -11.85
C LEU A 168 2.60 7.77 -12.50
N LEU A 169 1.41 7.19 -12.32
CA LEU A 169 1.07 5.95 -13.03
C LEU A 169 1.09 6.11 -14.55
N ASP A 170 0.70 7.27 -15.07
CA ASP A 170 0.76 7.56 -16.51
C ASP A 170 2.20 7.78 -16.99
N GLU A 171 3.04 8.43 -16.17
CA GLU A 171 4.47 8.62 -16.47
C GLU A 171 5.23 7.29 -16.58
N PHE A 172 4.83 6.29 -15.81
CA PHE A 172 5.43 4.95 -15.79
C PHE A 172 4.65 3.93 -16.66
N GLU A 173 3.71 4.38 -17.49
CA GLU A 173 2.99 3.50 -18.41
C GLU A 173 3.97 2.87 -19.41
N GLY A 174 3.91 1.53 -19.53
CA GLY A 174 4.80 0.74 -20.38
C GLY A 174 6.02 0.16 -19.67
N ASP A 175 6.30 0.60 -18.44
CA ASP A 175 7.28 -0.06 -17.59
C ASP A 175 6.73 -1.35 -16.95
N HIS A 176 7.63 -2.19 -16.45
CA HIS A 176 7.27 -3.39 -15.71
C HIS A 176 8.09 -3.48 -14.41
N ILE A 177 7.38 -3.59 -13.30
CA ILE A 177 7.93 -3.65 -11.95
C ILE A 177 7.84 -5.09 -11.47
N ARG A 178 8.96 -5.71 -11.11
CA ARG A 178 8.94 -7.08 -10.58
C ARG A 178 8.12 -7.15 -9.29
N VAL A 179 7.35 -8.21 -9.17
CA VAL A 179 6.53 -8.49 -7.99
C VAL A 179 6.98 -9.81 -7.40
N PHE A 180 7.33 -9.79 -6.12
CA PHE A 180 7.64 -11.01 -5.40
C PHE A 180 6.36 -11.60 -4.80
N ILE A 181 6.12 -12.89 -5.06
CA ILE A 181 4.98 -13.64 -4.55
C ILE A 181 5.50 -14.83 -3.74
N PRO A 182 5.32 -14.82 -2.40
CA PRO A 182 5.80 -15.88 -1.51
C PRO A 182 4.83 -17.08 -1.48
N ASN A 183 4.48 -17.62 -2.65
CA ASN A 183 3.66 -18.82 -2.76
C ASN A 183 4.44 -19.95 -3.48
N GLU A 184 4.43 -21.16 -2.91
CA GLU A 184 5.08 -22.34 -3.51
C GLU A 184 4.47 -22.70 -4.86
N ASP A 185 3.14 -22.59 -5.01
CA ASP A 185 2.45 -22.87 -6.27
C ASP A 185 2.78 -21.81 -7.36
N ALA A 186 3.18 -20.61 -6.93
CA ALA A 186 3.62 -19.53 -7.80
C ALA A 186 5.14 -19.58 -8.10
N ALA A 187 5.89 -20.44 -7.42
CA ALA A 187 7.35 -20.55 -7.57
C ALA A 187 7.84 -20.79 -9.01
N PRO A 188 7.12 -21.52 -9.91
CA PRO A 188 7.52 -21.71 -11.29
C PRO A 188 7.47 -20.44 -12.16
N TYR A 189 6.89 -19.34 -11.67
CA TYR A 189 6.62 -18.14 -12.46
C TYR A 189 7.41 -16.93 -11.95
N ASP A 190 7.77 -16.04 -12.87
CA ASP A 190 8.13 -14.65 -12.60
C ASP A 190 6.87 -13.81 -12.71
N PHE A 191 6.71 -12.81 -11.83
CA PHE A 191 5.60 -11.88 -11.86
C PHE A 191 6.08 -10.45 -12.04
N ALA A 192 5.30 -9.66 -12.77
CA ALA A 192 5.51 -8.24 -12.90
C ALA A 192 4.18 -7.48 -12.85
N TRP A 193 4.23 -6.29 -12.29
CA TRP A 193 3.19 -5.29 -12.32
C TRP A 193 3.48 -4.33 -13.46
N PHE A 194 2.48 -4.07 -14.29
CA PHE A 194 2.50 -3.04 -15.33
C PHE A 194 1.75 -1.82 -14.78
N PRO A 195 2.46 -0.75 -14.38
CA PRO A 195 1.84 0.45 -13.84
C PRO A 195 0.98 1.14 -14.89
N GLN A 196 -0.27 1.39 -14.54
CA GLN A 196 -1.20 2.20 -15.31
C GLN A 196 -2.46 2.42 -14.49
N ARG A 197 -3.22 3.48 -14.79
CA ARG A 197 -4.58 3.58 -14.28
C ARG A 197 -5.40 2.41 -14.84
N SER A 198 -5.92 1.54 -13.97
CA SER A 198 -6.63 0.36 -14.45
C SER A 198 -7.90 0.79 -15.22
N PRO A 199 -8.10 0.32 -16.46
CA PRO A 199 -9.21 0.73 -17.33
C PRO A 199 -10.50 -0.07 -17.06
N ILE A 200 -10.59 -0.79 -15.94
CA ILE A 200 -11.77 -1.58 -15.63
C ILE A 200 -12.91 -0.62 -15.31
N GLU A 201 -13.96 -0.62 -16.12
CA GLU A 201 -15.15 0.18 -15.86
C GLU A 201 -16.03 -0.57 -14.83
N LEU A 202 -16.26 0.04 -13.67
CA LEU A 202 -17.28 -0.43 -12.74
C LEU A 202 -18.63 0.20 -13.14
N PRO A 203 -19.79 -0.38 -12.79
CA PRO A 203 -21.10 0.11 -13.28
C PRO A 203 -21.35 1.59 -12.93
N ASN A 204 -20.79 2.04 -11.82
CA ASN A 204 -20.90 3.42 -11.34
C ASN A 204 -20.00 4.43 -12.10
N ASP A 205 -19.08 3.97 -12.97
CA ASP A 205 -18.23 4.84 -13.78
C ASP A 205 -18.99 5.49 -14.96
N SER A 206 -20.15 4.94 -15.32
CA SER A 206 -20.97 5.38 -16.46
C SER A 206 -21.64 6.76 -16.29
N LEU A 207 -21.57 7.37 -15.10
CA LEU A 207 -22.10 8.73 -14.84
C LEU A 207 -21.16 9.86 -15.25
N LEU A 208 -19.97 9.56 -15.78
CA LEU A 208 -18.93 10.54 -16.12
C LEU A 208 -18.74 10.75 -17.63
N GLU A 209 -19.73 10.41 -18.46
CA GLU A 209 -19.78 10.85 -19.87
C GLU A 209 -20.03 12.37 -19.94
N GLY A 210 -18.97 13.17 -19.93
CA GLY A 210 -19.05 14.60 -20.23
C GLY A 210 -18.20 15.52 -19.38
N ILE A 211 -17.49 15.01 -18.37
CA ILE A 211 -16.54 15.84 -17.62
C ILE A 211 -15.22 15.89 -18.39
N ASP A 212 -14.78 17.09 -18.70
CA ASP A 212 -13.50 17.34 -19.37
C ASP A 212 -12.39 16.57 -18.62
N ARG A 213 -11.67 15.72 -19.35
CA ARG A 213 -10.70 14.75 -18.80
C ARG A 213 -9.56 15.45 -18.01
N ASN A 214 -9.49 16.77 -18.11
CA ASN A 214 -8.50 17.62 -17.50
C ASN A 214 -8.96 18.33 -16.21
N GLU A 215 -10.24 18.30 -15.81
CA GLU A 215 -10.73 19.23 -14.77
C GLU A 215 -11.46 18.65 -13.55
N ALA A 216 -11.70 17.33 -13.43
CA ALA A 216 -12.19 16.79 -12.17
C ALA A 216 -11.47 15.50 -11.78
N TRP A 217 -10.48 15.64 -10.90
CA TRP A 217 -10.08 14.55 -10.01
C TRP A 217 -11.33 14.17 -9.20
N SER A 218 -12.07 13.16 -9.64
CA SER A 218 -13.15 12.52 -8.89
C SER A 218 -12.65 11.17 -8.36
N PRO A 219 -13.20 10.65 -7.25
CA PRO A 219 -12.79 9.36 -6.71
C PRO A 219 -12.83 8.25 -7.79
N SER A 220 -13.94 8.18 -8.53
CA SER A 220 -14.11 7.27 -9.68
C SER A 220 -13.04 7.46 -10.77
N ALA A 221 -12.71 8.70 -11.15
CA ALA A 221 -11.68 9.00 -12.16
C ALA A 221 -10.25 8.66 -11.71
N LEU A 222 -9.98 8.70 -10.39
CA LEU A 222 -8.74 8.20 -9.81
C LEU A 222 -8.66 6.67 -9.81
N GLY A 223 -9.79 6.01 -10.11
CA GLY A 223 -10.01 4.58 -9.88
C GLY A 223 -9.65 4.13 -8.47
N LEU A 224 -9.60 5.12 -7.56
CA LEU A 224 -9.06 5.15 -6.20
C LEU A 224 -8.17 3.94 -5.84
N LEU A 225 -7.16 3.86 -6.70
CA LEU A 225 -5.93 3.10 -6.59
C LEU A 225 -5.99 1.66 -7.07
N ARG A 226 -6.66 1.45 -8.20
CA ARG A 226 -6.39 0.35 -9.14
C ARG A 226 -5.16 0.72 -9.98
N LEU A 227 -4.03 0.12 -9.67
CA LEU A 227 -2.69 0.55 -10.09
C LEU A 227 -2.18 -0.14 -11.36
N GLY A 228 -2.94 -1.06 -11.94
CA GLY A 228 -2.63 -1.71 -13.20
C GLY A 228 -2.73 -3.22 -13.12
N TYR A 229 -1.99 -3.92 -13.99
CA TYR A 229 -2.17 -5.37 -14.18
C TYR A 229 -1.00 -6.18 -13.64
N LEU A 230 -1.31 -7.36 -13.11
CA LEU A 230 -0.32 -8.37 -12.81
C LEU A 230 -0.19 -9.33 -13.99
N VAL A 231 1.03 -9.47 -14.49
CA VAL A 231 1.40 -10.44 -15.51
C VAL A 231 2.34 -11.50 -14.94
N ALA A 232 2.31 -12.67 -15.54
CA ALA A 232 3.19 -13.78 -15.20
C ALA A 232 3.91 -14.28 -16.46
N ARG A 233 5.08 -14.88 -16.26
CA ARG A 233 5.74 -15.70 -17.28
C ARG A 233 6.43 -16.88 -16.60
N PRO A 234 6.59 -18.03 -17.26
CA PRO A 234 7.38 -19.12 -16.71
C PRO A 234 8.83 -18.70 -16.48
N LYS A 235 9.44 -19.16 -15.38
CA LYS A 235 10.88 -19.02 -15.16
C LYS A 235 11.62 -19.84 -16.20
N SER A 236 12.55 -19.23 -16.91
CA SER A 236 13.44 -19.96 -17.80
C SER A 236 14.24 -20.97 -16.99
N ALA A 237 14.18 -22.25 -17.38
CA ALA A 237 15.12 -23.24 -16.86
C ALA A 237 16.54 -22.79 -17.22
N GLN A 238 17.44 -22.82 -16.24
CA GLN A 238 18.83 -22.38 -16.39
C GLN A 238 19.49 -23.16 -17.54
N GLY A 239 19.72 -22.52 -18.70
CA GLY A 239 20.58 -23.06 -19.76
C GLY A 239 19.98 -23.19 -21.16
N THR A 240 18.69 -22.93 -21.38
CA THR A 240 18.16 -22.87 -22.74
C THR A 240 18.08 -21.42 -23.20
N LEU A 241 18.82 -21.09 -24.26
CA LEU A 241 18.81 -19.81 -24.95
C LEU A 241 17.49 -19.73 -25.74
N GLU A 242 16.38 -19.50 -25.06
CA GLU A 242 15.05 -19.45 -25.69
C GLU A 242 14.46 -18.05 -25.67
N ALA A 243 13.80 -17.72 -26.78
CA ALA A 243 13.10 -16.48 -27.03
C ALA A 243 12.43 -15.94 -25.77
N ALA A 244 12.65 -14.66 -25.47
CA ALA A 244 12.03 -13.99 -24.34
C ALA A 244 10.53 -14.31 -24.31
N GLN A 245 10.13 -15.19 -23.40
CA GLN A 245 8.73 -15.57 -23.26
C GLN A 245 7.94 -14.31 -22.93
N SER A 246 6.87 -14.06 -23.69
CA SER A 246 6.03 -12.89 -23.51
C SER A 246 5.30 -12.98 -22.17
N TRP A 247 5.15 -11.84 -21.51
CA TRP A 247 4.30 -11.70 -20.34
C TRP A 247 2.84 -12.07 -20.67
N GLU A 248 2.21 -12.85 -19.80
CA GLU A 248 0.79 -13.23 -19.90
C GLU A 248 -0.02 -12.57 -18.77
N GLU A 249 -1.17 -11.99 -19.08
CA GLU A 249 -2.08 -11.47 -18.07
C GLU A 249 -2.61 -12.58 -17.15
N THR A 250 -2.50 -12.36 -15.84
CA THR A 250 -3.01 -13.31 -14.84
C THR A 250 -4.51 -13.15 -14.57
N GLY A 251 -5.12 -12.06 -15.05
CA GLY A 251 -6.47 -11.64 -14.66
C GLY A 251 -6.56 -10.97 -13.29
N HIS A 252 -5.41 -10.69 -12.66
CA HIS A 252 -5.36 -9.88 -11.44
C HIS A 252 -4.97 -8.44 -11.77
N ILE A 253 -5.57 -7.52 -11.03
CA ILE A 253 -5.10 -6.14 -10.94
C ILE A 253 -4.26 -5.96 -9.68
N VAL A 254 -3.26 -5.10 -9.78
CA VAL A 254 -2.54 -4.57 -8.62
C VAL A 254 -3.32 -3.36 -8.10
N THR A 255 -3.55 -3.28 -6.80
CA THR A 255 -4.28 -2.19 -6.17
C THR A 255 -3.68 -1.82 -4.82
N TRP A 256 -3.93 -0.59 -4.37
CA TRP A 256 -3.53 -0.10 -3.06
C TRP A 256 -4.70 -0.19 -2.07
N ASP A 257 -4.51 -0.96 -1.02
CA ASP A 257 -5.41 -1.04 0.13
C ASP A 257 -5.22 0.21 0.99
N ARG A 258 -6.07 1.22 0.80
CA ARG A 258 -6.01 2.52 1.52
C ARG A 258 -6.19 2.37 3.03
N ALA A 259 -6.95 1.38 3.48
CA ALA A 259 -7.23 1.17 4.90
C ALA A 259 -5.99 0.66 5.64
N PHE A 260 -5.19 -0.18 4.98
CA PHE A 260 -4.01 -0.82 5.58
C PHE A 260 -2.67 -0.31 5.01
N GLY A 261 -2.69 0.58 4.01
CA GLY A 261 -1.49 1.16 3.42
C GLY A 261 -0.56 0.13 2.79
N ARG A 262 -1.10 -0.73 1.92
CA ARG A 262 -0.33 -1.84 1.34
C ARG A 262 -0.78 -2.20 -0.07
N PHE A 263 0.13 -2.79 -0.85
CA PHE A 263 -0.21 -3.38 -2.14
C PHE A 263 -0.90 -4.73 -1.97
N ILE A 264 -1.98 -4.92 -2.70
CA ILE A 264 -2.66 -6.20 -2.86
C ILE A 264 -2.90 -6.47 -4.34
N ILE A 265 -3.15 -7.72 -4.68
CA ILE A 265 -3.71 -8.10 -5.97
C ILE A 265 -5.12 -8.62 -5.77
N VAL A 266 -5.98 -8.35 -6.74
CA VAL A 266 -7.38 -8.80 -6.76
C VAL A 266 -7.66 -9.41 -8.12
N PHE A 267 -8.16 -10.64 -8.14
CA PHE A 267 -8.62 -11.29 -9.36
C PHE A 267 -9.91 -10.61 -9.85
N VAL A 268 -9.92 -10.21 -11.10
CA VAL A 268 -11.05 -9.54 -11.76
C VAL A 268 -11.34 -10.13 -13.14
N GLY A 269 -10.61 -11.19 -13.51
CA GLY A 269 -10.70 -11.82 -14.82
C GLY A 269 -9.87 -11.10 -15.90
N LYS A 270 -9.78 -11.72 -17.08
CA LYS A 270 -9.03 -11.19 -18.24
C LYS A 270 -9.91 -10.35 -19.19
N SER A 271 -11.23 -10.35 -19.01
CA SER A 271 -12.15 -9.59 -19.83
C SER A 271 -12.17 -8.13 -19.36
N ARG A 272 -11.81 -7.19 -20.25
CA ARG A 272 -11.98 -5.74 -20.05
C ARG A 272 -13.46 -5.29 -20.10
N GLU A 273 -14.37 -6.22 -19.88
CA GLU A 273 -15.80 -5.92 -19.85
C GLU A 273 -16.13 -5.22 -18.53
N PRO A 274 -17.13 -4.31 -18.53
CA PRO A 274 -17.57 -3.65 -17.31
C PRO A 274 -17.90 -4.71 -16.25
N LEU A 275 -17.33 -4.55 -15.06
CA LEU A 275 -17.64 -5.45 -13.95
C LEU A 275 -19.10 -5.26 -13.56
N ASP A 276 -19.83 -6.32 -13.24
CA ASP A 276 -21.19 -6.23 -12.71
C ASP A 276 -21.12 -6.20 -11.17
N ALA A 277 -21.50 -5.07 -10.56
CA ALA A 277 -21.42 -4.83 -9.12
C ALA A 277 -22.38 -5.72 -8.31
N GLU A 278 -23.45 -6.23 -8.93
CA GLU A 278 -24.40 -7.14 -8.30
C GLU A 278 -24.00 -8.61 -8.47
N LYS A 279 -22.99 -8.89 -9.29
CA LYS A 279 -22.56 -10.24 -9.59
C LYS A 279 -21.56 -10.74 -8.54
N GLN A 280 -21.95 -11.81 -7.87
CA GLN A 280 -21.04 -12.56 -7.03
C GLN A 280 -19.90 -13.13 -7.88
N TRP A 281 -18.66 -12.75 -7.57
CA TRP A 281 -17.50 -13.24 -8.30
C TRP A 281 -17.12 -14.60 -7.76
N PHE A 282 -17.30 -15.60 -8.62
CA PHE A 282 -16.74 -16.92 -8.45
C PHE A 282 -15.40 -16.95 -9.17
N ALA A 283 -14.35 -17.43 -8.51
CA ALA A 283 -13.04 -17.65 -9.12
C ALA A 283 -12.77 -19.15 -9.33
N PRO A 284 -13.52 -19.86 -10.22
CA PRO A 284 -13.21 -21.25 -10.49
C PRO A 284 -12.00 -21.29 -11.43
N ASN A 285 -10.89 -21.83 -10.95
CA ASN A 285 -9.60 -21.99 -11.66
C ASN A 285 -8.74 -20.72 -11.76
N ILE A 286 -8.31 -20.19 -10.61
CA ILE A 286 -7.23 -19.20 -10.58
C ILE A 286 -5.94 -19.89 -11.05
N SER A 287 -5.33 -19.35 -12.11
CA SER A 287 -4.09 -19.86 -12.70
C SER A 287 -2.85 -19.24 -12.01
N PHE A 288 -1.67 -19.78 -12.29
CA PHE A 288 -0.37 -19.28 -11.79
C PHE A 288 -0.13 -19.43 -10.28
N GLY A 289 -0.93 -20.25 -9.58
CA GLY A 289 -0.76 -20.48 -8.14
C GLY A 289 -1.05 -19.22 -7.32
N LEU A 290 -2.01 -18.40 -7.75
CA LEU A 290 -2.42 -17.19 -7.04
C LEU A 290 -3.75 -17.42 -6.32
N ASP A 291 -3.92 -16.71 -5.20
CA ASP A 291 -5.21 -16.59 -4.52
C ASP A 291 -5.98 -15.39 -5.11
N ALA A 292 -7.31 -15.39 -4.96
CA ALA A 292 -8.18 -14.33 -5.52
C ALA A 292 -7.82 -12.95 -4.97
N VAL A 293 -7.42 -12.87 -3.71
CA VAL A 293 -6.93 -11.65 -3.07
C VAL A 293 -5.68 -12.01 -2.26
N MET A 294 -4.57 -11.33 -2.51
CA MET A 294 -3.35 -11.53 -1.73
C MET A 294 -2.49 -10.27 -1.65
N ARG A 295 -1.69 -10.15 -0.59
CA ARG A 295 -0.69 -9.08 -0.46
C ARG A 295 0.46 -9.33 -1.44
N VAL A 296 0.97 -8.27 -2.02
CA VAL A 296 2.19 -8.31 -2.84
C VAL A 296 3.17 -7.20 -2.45
N CYS A 297 4.43 -7.36 -2.85
CA CYS A 297 5.48 -6.38 -2.59
C CYS A 297 6.23 -6.08 -3.91
N PRO A 298 5.79 -5.05 -4.67
CA PRO A 298 6.51 -4.61 -5.87
C PRO A 298 7.92 -4.10 -5.54
N GLY A 299 8.86 -4.26 -6.46
CA GLY A 299 10.22 -3.67 -6.37
C GLY A 299 11.17 -4.36 -5.39
N LYS A 300 10.77 -5.46 -4.75
CA LYS A 300 11.64 -6.24 -3.86
C LYS A 300 12.21 -7.47 -4.58
N ASP A 301 13.52 -7.46 -4.83
CA ASP A 301 14.21 -8.50 -5.60
C ASP A 301 14.59 -9.76 -4.79
N LEU A 302 14.34 -9.83 -3.47
CA LEU A 302 14.87 -10.89 -2.60
C LEU A 302 13.82 -11.63 -1.76
N PRO A 303 13.82 -12.98 -1.78
CA PRO A 303 13.08 -13.82 -0.83
C PRO A 303 13.80 -13.79 0.52
N GLY A 304 13.55 -12.75 1.32
CA GLY A 304 14.24 -12.59 2.60
C GLY A 304 13.59 -11.61 3.57
N GLN A 305 12.78 -10.68 3.08
CA GLN A 305 11.96 -9.86 3.94
C GLN A 305 10.74 -10.70 4.37
N LYS A 306 10.88 -11.43 5.47
CA LYS A 306 9.76 -12.11 6.13
C LYS A 306 8.78 -11.03 6.57
N ASP A 307 7.75 -10.84 5.78
CA ASP A 307 6.62 -10.02 6.15
C ASP A 307 5.82 -10.80 7.21
N ILE A 308 5.84 -10.31 8.45
CA ILE A 308 5.24 -10.98 9.62
C ILE A 308 3.75 -10.60 9.75
N THR A 309 3.21 -9.87 8.78
CA THR A 309 1.81 -9.49 8.74
C THR A 309 0.92 -10.68 8.38
N PRO A 310 -0.30 -10.74 8.96
CA PRO A 310 -1.22 -11.83 8.68
C PRO A 310 -1.56 -11.85 7.18
N GLN A 311 -1.33 -12.99 6.55
CA GLN A 311 -1.81 -13.26 5.20
C GLN A 311 -3.34 -13.15 5.20
N PHE A 312 -3.91 -12.75 4.05
CA PHE A 312 -5.33 -12.96 3.83
C PHE A 312 -5.62 -14.45 4.05
N GLY A 313 -6.68 -14.77 4.80
CA GLY A 313 -7.06 -16.17 5.02
C GLY A 313 -7.21 -16.88 3.67
N HIS A 314 -6.66 -18.08 3.54
CA HIS A 314 -6.67 -18.82 2.27
C HIS A 314 -8.10 -19.00 1.73
N SER A 315 -8.24 -18.81 0.42
CA SER A 315 -9.35 -19.26 -0.43
C SER A 315 -10.76 -18.74 -0.06
N TYR A 316 -11.02 -17.46 -0.35
CA TYR A 316 -12.40 -17.01 -0.56
C TYR A 316 -12.83 -17.40 -1.98
N SER A 317 -13.64 -18.46 -2.09
CA SER A 317 -14.22 -18.89 -3.38
C SER A 317 -15.26 -17.91 -3.94
N MET A 318 -15.75 -17.00 -3.09
CA MET A 318 -16.70 -15.95 -3.41
C MET A 318 -16.27 -14.64 -2.75
N TYR A 319 -16.26 -13.56 -3.52
CA TYR A 319 -16.02 -12.20 -3.03
C TYR A 319 -16.77 -11.20 -3.91
N PHE A 320 -16.89 -9.96 -3.42
CA PHE A 320 -17.42 -8.82 -4.17
C PHE A 320 -16.31 -7.81 -4.37
N VAL A 321 -16.26 -7.22 -5.55
CA VAL A 321 -15.35 -6.13 -5.89
C VAL A 321 -16.22 -4.90 -6.09
N ASP A 322 -15.95 -3.86 -5.32
CA ASP A 322 -16.59 -2.56 -5.46
C ASP A 322 -15.50 -1.48 -5.53
N ALA A 323 -15.82 -0.34 -6.13
CA ALA A 323 -14.99 0.84 -5.99
C ALA A 323 -15.11 1.33 -4.55
N ASP A 324 -13.99 1.56 -3.86
CA ASP A 324 -14.05 2.37 -2.64
C ASP A 324 -14.65 3.76 -3.01
N PRO A 325 -15.72 4.23 -2.37
CA PRO A 325 -16.35 5.48 -2.78
C PRO A 325 -15.51 6.72 -2.40
N GLY A 326 -14.37 6.53 -1.73
CA GLY A 326 -13.53 7.59 -1.20
C GLY A 326 -14.27 8.49 -0.21
N PRO A 327 -15.06 7.95 0.74
CA PRO A 327 -15.93 8.75 1.60
C PRO A 327 -15.14 9.65 2.56
N ASP A 328 -13.85 9.38 2.73
CA ASP A 328 -12.93 10.11 3.58
C ASP A 328 -12.17 11.24 2.84
N LEU A 329 -12.42 11.42 1.53
CA LEU A 329 -11.74 12.39 0.69
C LEU A 329 -12.25 13.81 0.94
N VAL A 330 -11.30 14.75 1.04
CA VAL A 330 -11.57 16.17 1.24
C VAL A 330 -11.53 16.86 -0.12
N PHE A 331 -12.65 17.49 -0.49
CA PHE A 331 -12.73 18.33 -1.68
C PHE A 331 -12.28 19.75 -1.31
N GLU A 332 -11.13 20.18 -1.83
CA GLU A 332 -10.78 21.59 -1.77
C GLU A 332 -11.73 22.36 -2.69
N THR A 333 -12.74 23.01 -2.12
CA THR A 333 -13.49 24.04 -2.83
C THR A 333 -12.55 25.20 -3.07
N MET A 334 -12.07 25.37 -4.31
CA MET A 334 -11.41 26.60 -4.72
C MET A 334 -12.38 27.77 -4.53
N SER A 335 -12.09 28.64 -3.55
CA SER A 335 -12.83 29.88 -3.27
C SER A 335 -12.36 31.03 -4.14
#